data_AF-A0A127SEY1-F1
#
_entry.id   AF-A0A127SEY1-F1
#
_cell.length_a   1.000
_cell.length_b   1.000
_cell.length_c   1.000
_cell.angle_alpha   90.00
_cell.angle_beta   90.00
_cell.angle_gamma   90.00
#
_symmetry.space_group_name_H-M   'P 1'
#
loop_
_entity.id
_entity.type
_entity.pdbx_description
1 polymer ?
#
loop_
_entity_poly.entity_id
_entity_poly.type
_entity_poly.pdbx_seq_one_letter_code
_entity_poly.pdbx_strand_id
1 'polypeptide(L)' 'NPDKAAQSIIISPSNSSLPGIRDAINQANAGVNASIVNDGTGNRLVVASQDTGLSNALKITATDSDGN' A
#
# COMPACT_ATOMS: atom_id res chain seq x y z
N ASN A 1 -10.84 -0.34 -13.31
CA ASN A 1 -10.78 1.08 -13.71
C ASN A 1 -9.63 1.27 -14.67
N PRO A 2 -9.91 1.35 -15.97
CA PRO A 2 -8.90 1.54 -17.01
C PRO A 2 -8.32 2.97 -17.04
N ASP A 3 -8.95 3.95 -16.37
CA ASP A 3 -8.54 5.36 -16.44
C ASP A 3 -7.55 5.79 -15.35
N LYS A 4 -7.31 4.94 -14.35
CA LYS A 4 -6.27 5.17 -13.34
C LYS A 4 -5.05 4.35 -13.67
N ALA A 5 -3.96 5.05 -14.00
CA ALA A 5 -2.66 4.44 -14.22
C ALA A 5 -2.30 3.58 -13.01
N ALA A 6 -1.91 2.32 -13.26
CA ALA A 6 -1.44 1.44 -12.21
C ALA A 6 -0.12 2.01 -11.66
N GLN A 7 -0.11 2.38 -10.38
CA GLN A 7 1.10 2.86 -9.73
C GLN A 7 1.87 1.69 -9.13
N SER A 8 3.08 1.46 -9.62
CA SER A 8 3.99 0.47 -9.05
C SER A 8 4.83 1.12 -7.96
N ILE A 9 4.86 0.51 -6.78
CA ILE A 9 5.62 0.99 -5.62
C ILE A 9 6.65 -0.09 -5.29
N ILE A 10 7.93 0.24 -5.45
CA ILE A 10 9.02 -0.68 -5.13
C ILE A 10 9.32 -0.58 -3.64
N ILE A 11 9.13 -1.67 -2.91
CA ILE A 11 9.54 -1.79 -1.51
C ILE A 11 10.93 -2.43 -1.47
N SER A 12 11.93 -1.64 -1.09
CA SER A 12 13.28 -2.15 -0.88
C SER A 12 13.30 -3.17 0.27
N PRO A 13 14.19 -4.19 0.25
CA PRO A 13 14.32 -5.15 1.35
C PRO A 13 14.64 -4.50 2.71
N SER A 14 15.32 -3.34 2.71
CA SER A 14 15.58 -2.54 3.91
C SER A 14 14.33 -1.89 4.51
N ASN A 15 13.25 -1.78 3.72
CA ASN A 15 11.99 -1.13 4.07
C ASN A 15 10.82 -2.13 4.15
N SER A 16 11.09 -3.43 4.21
CA SER A 16 10.09 -4.50 4.32
C SER A 16 9.36 -4.55 5.68
N SER A 17 9.71 -3.65 6.61
CA SER A 17 8.96 -3.46 7.85
C SER A 17 7.64 -2.71 7.62
N LEU A 18 6.63 -2.93 8.46
CA LEU A 18 5.35 -2.21 8.35
C LEU A 18 5.50 -0.68 8.26
N PRO A 19 6.36 -0.02 9.07
CA PRO A 19 6.65 1.41 8.92
C PRO A 19 7.29 1.76 7.57
N GLY A 20 8.26 0.96 7.12
CA GLY A 20 8.91 1.18 5.83
C GLY A 20 7.96 1.07 4.65
N ILE A 21 7.06 0.08 4.66
CA ILE A 21 6.04 -0.10 3.63
C ILE A 21 5.05 1.06 3.65
N ARG A 22 4.58 1.46 4.85
CA ARG A 22 3.69 2.62 5.02
C ARG A 22 4.31 3.88 4.41
N ASP A 23 5.56 4.16 4.78
CA ASP A 23 6.26 5.36 4.36
C ASP A 23 6.55 5.34 2.85
N ALA A 24 6.87 4.17 2.29
CA ALA A 24 7.03 4.00 0.84
C ALA A 24 5.72 4.25 0.07
N ILE A 25 4.58 3.74 0.57
CA ILE A 25 3.27 3.98 -0.05
C ILE A 25 2.90 5.46 0.00
N ASN A 26 3.07 6.10 1.17
CA ASN A 26 2.75 7.52 1.34
C ASN A 26 3.67 8.42 0.52
N GLN A 27 4.96 8.07 0.38
CA GLN A 27 5.91 8.82 -0.45
C GLN A 27 5.66 8.65 -1.95
N ALA A 28 5.13 7.50 -2.38
CA ALA A 28 4.83 7.24 -3.79
C ALA A 28 3.74 8.15 -4.36
N ASN A 29 2.97 8.87 -3.52
CA ASN A 29 1.89 9.77 -3.91
C ASN A 29 0.94 9.15 -4.96
N ALA A 30 0.66 7.85 -4.79
CA ALA A 30 -0.06 7.01 -5.73
C ALA A 30 -1.60 7.20 -5.70
N GLY A 31 -2.09 8.29 -5.10
CA GLY A 31 -3.53 8.48 -4.85
C GLY A 31 -4.09 7.56 -3.75
N VAL A 32 -3.22 6.95 -2.95
CA VAL A 32 -3.56 6.14 -1.77
C VAL A 32 -2.78 6.64 -0.55
N ASN A 33 -3.28 6.33 0.64
CA ASN A 33 -2.59 6.52 1.90
C ASN A 33 -2.53 5.19 2.65
N ALA A 34 -1.39 4.94 3.29
CA ALA A 34 -1.16 3.82 4.18
C ALA A 34 -1.04 4.30 5.63
N SER A 35 -1.60 3.52 6.55
CA SER A 35 -1.48 3.72 7.99
C SER A 35 -1.26 2.38 8.69
N ILE A 36 -0.68 2.42 9.88
CA ILE A 36 -0.51 1.23 10.72
C ILE A 36 -1.52 1.33 11.85
N VAL A 37 -2.37 0.32 11.95
CA VAL A 37 -3.35 0.18 13.02
C VAL A 37 -2.94 -0.99 13.89
N ASN A 38 -2.84 -0.77 15.20
CA ASN A 38 -2.71 -1.85 16.16
C ASN A 38 -4.12 -2.30 16.58
N ASP A 39 -4.48 -3.54 16.32
CA ASP A 39 -5.81 -4.08 16.60
C ASP A 39 -5.92 -4.77 17.96
N GLY A 40 -4.90 -4.64 18.81
CA GLY A 40 -4.79 -5.31 20.11
C GLY A 40 -4.12 -6.69 20.04
N THR A 41 -3.97 -7.27 18.84
CA THR A 41 -3.26 -8.55 18.62
C THR A 41 -1.97 -8.39 17.82
N GLY A 42 -1.88 -7.31 17.04
CA GLY A 42 -0.70 -6.97 16.27
C GLY A 42 -0.87 -5.69 15.48
N ASN A 43 0.16 -5.34 14.73
CA ASN A 43 0.14 -4.19 13.83
C ASN A 43 -0.33 -4.64 12.44
N ARG A 44 -1.30 -3.93 11.88
CA ARG A 44 -1.84 -4.15 10.54
C ARG A 44 -1.60 -2.92 9.68
N LEU A 45 -1.18 -3.15 8.44
CA LEU A 45 -1.13 -2.10 7.43
C LEU A 45 -2.53 -1.93 6.82
N VAL A 46 -3.04 -0.71 6.88
CA VAL A 46 -4.31 -0.32 6.28
C VAL A 46 -4.01 0.64 5.13
N VAL A 47 -4.53 0.34 3.94
CA VAL A 47 -4.37 1.16 2.74
C VAL A 47 -5.74 1.65 2.30
N ALA A 48 -5.87 2.96 2.08
CA ALA A 48 -7.10 3.60 1.67
C ALA A 48 -6.85 4.54 0.48
N SER A 49 -7.79 4.59 -0.47
CA SER A 49 -7.75 5.58 -1.56
C SER A 49 -7.95 6.97 -0.99
N GLN A 50 -7.18 7.93 -1.50
CA GLN A 50 -7.44 9.35 -1.22
C GLN A 50 -8.70 9.83 -1.93
N ASP A 51 -9.03 9.21 -3.07
CA ASP A 51 -10.23 9.51 -3.83
C ASP A 51 -11.38 8.55 -3.48
N THR A 52 -12.55 9.12 -3.21
CA THR A 52 -13.79 8.36 -2.93
C THR A 52 -14.48 7.89 -4.22
N GLY A 53 -15.31 6.85 -4.14
CA GLY A 53 -16.13 6.36 -5.25
C GLY A 53 -15.65 5.03 -5.84
N LEU A 54 -16.57 4.24 -6.41
CA LEU A 54 -16.30 2.88 -6.94
C LEU A 54 -15.22 2.86 -8.04
N SER A 55 -15.05 3.97 -8.76
CA SER A 55 -13.97 4.15 -9.74
C SER A 55 -12.56 4.25 -9.11
N ASN A 56 -12.47 4.25 -7.79
CA ASN A 56 -11.22 4.24 -7.01
C ASN A 56 -11.05 2.95 -6.21
N ALA A 57 -11.78 1.90 -6.57
CA ALA A 57 -11.62 0.57 -5.99
C ALA A 57 -10.15 0.11 -6.11
N LEU A 58 -9.57 -0.26 -4.96
CA LEU A 58 -8.19 -0.66 -4.85
C LEU A 58 -8.03 -2.15 -5.18
N LYS A 59 -7.04 -2.43 -6.02
CA LYS A 59 -6.50 -3.78 -6.16
C LYS A 59 -5.04 -3.73 -5.75
N ILE A 60 -4.70 -4.41 -4.66
CA ILE A 60 -3.33 -4.55 -4.19
C ILE A 60 -2.82 -5.91 -4.68
N THR A 61 -1.71 -5.88 -5.44
CA THR A 61 -0.98 -7.09 -5.81
C THR A 61 0.38 -6.99 -5.17
N ALA A 62 0.69 -7.90 -4.25
CA ALA A 62 2.04 -8.05 -3.72
C ALA A 62 2.75 -9.09 -4.58
N THR A 63 3.83 -8.68 -5.23
CA THR A 63 4.69 -9.61 -5.96
C THR A 63 5.94 -9.81 -5.12
N ASP A 64 5.96 -10.89 -4.36
CA ASP A 64 7.18 -11.29 -3.67
C ASP A 64 8.05 -12.09 -4.61
N SER A 65 9.33 -11.75 -4.66
CA SER A 65 10.33 -12.49 -5.43
C SER A 65 11.06 -13.52 -4.56
N ASP A 66 10.81 -13.51 -3.24
CA ASP A 66 11.45 -14.40 -2.27
C ASP A 66 10.75 -15.76 -2.11
N GLY A 67 9.50 -15.88 -2.60
CA GLY A 67 8.80 -17.15 -2.79
C GLY A 67 8.32 -17.86 -1.52
N ASN A 68 8.18 -17.18 -0.37
CA ASN A 68 7.62 -17.78 0.86
C ASN A 68 6.13 -17.52 1.08
#